data_AF-T1CL04-F1
#
_entry.id   AF-T1CL04-F1
#
_cell.length_a   1.000
_cell.length_b   1.000
_cell.length_c   1.000
_cell.angle_alpha   90.00
_cell.angle_beta   90.00
_cell.angle_gamma   90.00
#
_symmetry.space_group_name_H-M   'P 1'
#
loop_
_entity.id
_entity.type
_entity.pdbx_description
1 polymer ?
#
loop_
_entity_poly.entity_id
_entity_poly.type
_entity_poly.pdbx_seq_one_letter_code
_entity_poly.pdbx_strand_id
1 'polypeptide(L)'
;SDPPGTVPLSESTGDSLRDGVVRQLGDIGLTVTVTMRAPFDAFSRTPEARPEILLTGVGSLRAAHHRAPILLGLVRVIEGHGMFVVREESRTSSIDGLPILTIQELKRSRDHDELLEVLSEREAP
;
A
#
# COMPACT_ATOMS: atom_id res chain seq x y z
N SER A 1 10.90 7.72 -28.05
CA SER A 1 10.59 8.62 -26.93
C SER A 1 9.63 7.90 -26.03
N ASP A 2 10.02 7.64 -24.79
CA ASP A 2 9.10 7.08 -23.79
C ASP A 2 7.95 8.07 -23.51
N PRO A 3 6.74 7.57 -23.22
CA PRO A 3 5.60 8.42 -22.92
C PRO A 3 5.82 9.22 -21.62
N PRO A 4 5.34 10.47 -21.53
CA PRO A 4 5.50 11.29 -20.35
C PRO A 4 4.54 10.77 -19.26
N GLY A 5 5.07 10.00 -18.31
CA GLY A 5 4.30 9.58 -17.14
C GLY A 5 4.73 8.27 -16.48
N THR A 6 5.57 7.46 -17.13
CA THR A 6 6.11 6.26 -16.49
C THR A 6 7.43 6.61 -15.84
N VAL A 7 7.39 6.93 -14.54
CA VAL A 7 8.61 7.06 -13.73
C VAL A 7 9.30 5.69 -13.78
N PRO A 8 10.55 5.57 -14.26
CA PRO A 8 11.27 4.31 -14.18
C PRO A 8 11.38 3.93 -12.70
N LEU A 9 11.13 2.66 -12.37
CA LEU A 9 11.15 2.05 -11.02
C LEU A 9 12.54 2.09 -10.32
N SER A 10 13.35 3.12 -10.55
CA SER A 10 14.75 3.22 -10.12
C SER A 10 15.08 4.50 -9.35
N GLU A 11 14.10 5.18 -8.75
CA GLU A 11 14.39 6.19 -7.73
C GLU A 11 14.20 5.56 -6.35
N SER A 12 15.32 5.20 -5.70
CA SER A 12 15.31 4.89 -4.28
C SER A 12 14.72 6.08 -3.53
N THR A 13 13.66 5.86 -2.77
CA THR A 13 13.02 6.85 -1.93
C THR A 13 13.89 7.28 -0.74
N GLY A 14 15.06 6.65 -0.57
CA GLY A 14 15.95 6.81 0.57
C GLY A 14 15.55 5.96 1.79
N ASP A 15 14.38 5.33 1.76
CA ASP A 15 13.91 4.38 2.77
C ASP A 15 13.79 2.97 2.18
N SER A 16 14.66 2.07 2.63
CA SER A 16 14.69 0.67 2.17
C SER A 16 13.38 -0.11 2.39
N LEU A 17 12.58 0.22 3.42
CA LEU A 17 11.28 -0.41 3.62
C LEU A 17 10.33 0.03 2.52
N ARG A 18 10.24 1.34 2.30
CA ARG A 18 9.38 1.95 1.29
C ARG A 18 9.75 1.47 -0.10
N ASP A 19 11.03 1.45 -0.45
CA ASP A 19 11.52 0.91 -1.72
C ASP A 19 11.15 -0.56 -1.91
N GLY A 20 11.24 -1.35 -0.83
CA GLY A 20 10.83 -2.76 -0.85
C GLY A 20 9.33 -2.95 -1.06
N VAL A 21 8.51 -2.10 -0.43
CA VAL A 21 7.04 -2.11 -0.59
C VAL A 21 6.65 -1.72 -2.01
N VAL A 22 7.16 -0.60 -2.51
CA VAL A 22 6.84 -0.10 -3.86
C VAL A 22 7.19 -1.13 -4.92
N ARG A 23 8.37 -1.75 -4.80
CA ARG A 23 8.79 -2.82 -5.71
C ARG A 23 7.87 -4.03 -5.65
N GLN A 24 7.57 -4.50 -4.44
CA GLN A 24 6.69 -5.67 -4.27
C GLN A 24 5.29 -5.42 -4.84
N LEU A 25 4.73 -4.22 -4.66
CA LEU A 25 3.45 -3.84 -5.26
C LEU A 25 3.50 -3.91 -6.79
N GLY A 26 4.61 -3.46 -7.41
CA GLY A 26 4.83 -3.62 -8.84
C GLY A 26 4.99 -5.08 -9.28
N ASP A 27 5.74 -5.87 -8.50
CA ASP A 27 6.01 -7.29 -8.80
C ASP A 27 4.74 -8.15 -8.81
N ILE A 28 3.73 -7.80 -8.00
CA ILE A 28 2.40 -8.46 -7.99
C ILE A 28 1.42 -7.90 -9.04
N GLY A 29 1.91 -7.03 -9.93
CA GLY A 29 1.16 -6.56 -11.11
C GLY A 29 0.37 -5.26 -10.91
N LEU A 30 0.58 -4.51 -9.82
CA LEU A 30 -0.05 -3.20 -9.65
C LEU A 30 0.70 -2.11 -10.42
N THR A 31 -0.03 -1.15 -10.97
CA THR A 31 0.54 0.11 -11.44
C THR A 31 0.73 1.05 -10.26
N VAL A 32 1.98 1.36 -9.90
CA VAL A 32 2.33 2.09 -8.67
C VAL A 32 2.79 3.52 -8.95
N THR A 33 2.23 4.47 -8.21
CA THR A 33 2.68 5.87 -8.14
C THR A 33 3.15 6.18 -6.72
N VAL A 34 4.42 6.57 -6.57
CA VAL A 34 5.04 6.96 -5.30
C VAL A 34 4.64 8.40 -4.94
N THR A 35 4.30 8.68 -3.67
CA THR A 35 3.83 10.01 -3.21
C THR A 35 4.72 10.64 -2.15
N MET A 36 5.17 11.88 -2.33
CA MET A 36 6.12 12.52 -1.40
C MET A 36 5.46 13.37 -0.31
N ARG A 37 4.26 13.90 -0.54
CA ARG A 37 3.54 14.82 0.36
C ARG A 37 2.07 14.43 0.52
N ALA A 38 1.85 13.18 0.88
CA ALA A 38 0.53 12.62 1.11
C ALA A 38 0.51 11.85 2.44
N PRO A 39 -0.68 11.60 3.03
CA PRO A 39 -0.78 10.77 4.22
C PRO A 39 -0.48 9.30 3.93
N PHE A 40 -0.28 8.89 2.67
CA PHE A 40 0.18 7.59 2.17
C PHE A 40 1.48 7.75 1.36
N ASP A 41 2.20 6.65 1.16
CA ASP A 41 3.51 6.60 0.48
C ASP A 41 3.45 6.09 -0.95
N ALA A 42 2.41 5.32 -1.28
CA ALA A 42 2.11 4.83 -2.62
C ALA A 42 0.61 4.80 -2.88
N PHE A 43 0.25 5.15 -4.12
CA PHE A 43 -1.05 4.95 -4.73
C PHE A 43 -0.89 3.88 -5.81
N SER A 44 -1.69 2.82 -5.74
CA SER A 44 -1.61 1.70 -6.67
C SER A 44 -2.96 1.41 -7.29
N ARG A 45 -2.95 0.87 -8.51
CA ARG A 45 -4.15 0.40 -9.20
C ARG A 45 -3.92 -0.93 -9.87
N THR A 46 -4.95 -1.75 -9.89
CA THR A 46 -4.98 -2.97 -10.69
C THR A 46 -5.07 -2.62 -12.19
N PRO A 47 -4.63 -3.50 -13.11
CA PRO A 47 -4.53 -3.19 -14.54
C PRO A 47 -5.85 -3.27 -15.33
N GLU A 48 -6.99 -3.58 -14.71
CA GLU A 48 -8.27 -3.79 -15.39
C GLU A 48 -8.95 -2.49 -15.84
N ALA A 49 -9.95 -2.62 -16.73
CA ALA A 49 -10.75 -1.50 -17.20
C ALA A 49 -11.55 -0.79 -16.08
N ARG A 50 -11.85 -1.50 -14.99
CA ARG A 50 -12.41 -0.96 -13.75
C ARG A 50 -11.42 -1.26 -12.63
N PRO A 51 -10.42 -0.38 -12.43
CA PRO A 51 -9.33 -0.68 -11.52
C PRO A 51 -9.76 -0.54 -10.07
N GLU A 52 -9.32 -1.45 -9.23
CA GLU A 52 -9.33 -1.26 -7.78
C GLU A 52 -8.18 -0.33 -7.39
N ILE A 53 -8.42 0.50 -6.37
CA ILE A 53 -7.45 1.50 -5.91
C ILE A 53 -6.94 1.08 -4.54
N LEU A 54 -5.61 1.10 -4.35
CA LEU A 54 -4.96 0.82 -3.07
C LEU A 54 -4.11 2.00 -2.62
N LEU A 55 -4.39 2.52 -1.41
CA LEU A 55 -3.54 3.49 -0.72
C LEU A 55 -2.64 2.78 0.29
N THR A 56 -1.33 2.92 0.15
CA THR A 56 -0.35 2.25 1.02
C THR A 56 0.45 3.27 1.82
N GLY A 57 0.34 3.22 3.15
CA GLY A 57 1.29 3.87 4.06
C GLY A 57 2.45 2.94 4.40
N VAL A 58 3.63 3.50 4.66
CA VAL A 58 4.83 2.76 5.07
C VAL A 58 5.48 3.46 6.26
N GLY A 59 5.95 2.70 7.24
CA GLY A 59 6.73 3.24 8.35
C GLY A 59 6.73 2.39 9.60
N SER A 60 6.87 3.03 10.77
CA SER A 60 6.76 2.37 12.07
C SER A 60 5.30 2.19 12.48
N LEU A 61 5.05 1.30 13.45
CA LEU A 61 3.71 1.14 14.05
C LEU A 61 3.22 2.44 14.70
N ARG A 62 4.13 3.23 15.28
CA ARG A 62 3.81 4.57 15.80
C ARG A 62 3.30 5.49 14.69
N ALA A 63 3.94 5.48 13.52
CA ALA A 63 3.48 6.27 12.38
C ALA A 63 2.13 5.77 11.87
N ALA A 64 1.90 4.45 11.86
CA ALA A 64 0.62 3.85 11.50
C ALA A 64 -0.52 4.37 12.37
N HIS A 65 -0.37 4.39 13.70
CA HIS A 65 -1.39 4.94 14.61
C HIS A 65 -1.76 6.40 14.34
N HIS A 66 -0.82 7.23 13.89
CA HIS A 66 -1.09 8.64 13.57
C HIS A 66 -1.72 8.81 12.18
N ARG A 67 -1.34 7.97 11.22
CA ARG A 67 -1.75 8.09 9.81
C ARG A 67 -3.02 7.30 9.46
N ALA A 68 -3.32 6.23 10.21
CA ALA A 68 -4.43 5.33 9.92
C ALA A 68 -5.80 6.03 9.85
N PRO A 69 -6.18 6.92 10.80
CA PRO A 69 -7.47 7.61 10.72
C PRO A 69 -7.61 8.46 9.45
N ILE A 70 -6.52 9.07 8.99
CA ILE A 70 -6.49 9.90 7.77
C ILE A 70 -6.57 9.00 6.52
N LEU A 71 -5.80 7.90 6.48
CA LEU A 71 -5.85 6.95 5.38
C LEU A 71 -7.26 6.38 5.22
N LEU A 72 -7.88 5.90 6.30
CA LEU A 72 -9.22 5.32 6.28
C LEU A 72 -10.26 6.32 5.79
N GLY A 73 -10.17 7.58 6.22
CA GLY A 73 -11.05 8.64 5.72
C GLY A 73 -10.95 8.80 4.20
N LEU A 74 -9.73 8.75 3.64
CA LEU A 74 -9.52 8.83 2.20
C LEU A 74 -10.01 7.58 1.46
N VAL A 75 -9.70 6.39 1.98
CA VAL A 75 -10.11 5.09 1.43
C VAL A 75 -11.62 5.02 1.26
N ARG A 76 -12.38 5.47 2.27
CA ARG A 76 -13.85 5.55 2.22
C ARG A 76 -14.38 6.50 1.14
N VAL A 77 -13.66 7.60 0.87
CA VAL A 77 -14.07 8.60 -0.15
C VAL A 77 -13.79 8.11 -1.56
N ILE A 78 -12.69 7.39 -1.75
CA ILE A 78 -12.31 6.86 -3.07
C ILE A 78 -12.95 5.51 -3.38
N GLU A 79 -13.67 4.92 -2.43
CA GLU A 79 -14.27 3.58 -2.53
C GLU A 79 -13.24 2.51 -2.93
N GLY A 80 -12.06 2.55 -2.30
CA GLY A 80 -10.96 1.62 -2.56
C GLY A 80 -10.49 0.90 -1.29
N HIS A 81 -9.24 0.44 -1.32
CA HIS A 81 -8.58 -0.27 -0.22
C HIS A 81 -7.46 0.55 0.42
N GLY A 82 -7.15 0.20 1.66
CA GLY A 82 -6.04 0.81 2.40
C GLY A 82 -5.18 -0.22 3.10
N MET A 83 -3.88 0.05 3.19
CA MET A 83 -3.02 -0.69 4.12
C MET A 83 -1.89 0.17 4.67
N PHE A 84 -1.32 -0.29 5.79
CA PHE A 84 -0.08 0.25 6.31
C PHE A 84 0.97 -0.86 6.46
N VAL A 85 2.14 -0.65 5.88
CA VAL A 85 3.24 -1.62 5.93
C VAL A 85 4.30 -1.21 6.94
N VAL A 86 4.65 -2.16 7.81
CA VAL A 86 5.68 -2.00 8.84
C VAL A 86 6.85 -2.98 8.64
N ARG A 87 8.00 -2.68 9.24
CA ARG A 87 9.20 -3.53 9.14
C ARG A 87 9.15 -4.76 10.03
N GLU A 88 8.74 -4.57 11.28
CA GLU A 88 8.82 -5.58 12.34
C GLU A 88 7.45 -6.17 12.66
N GLU A 89 7.45 -7.35 13.27
CA GLU A 89 6.23 -8.06 13.64
C GLU A 89 5.31 -7.17 14.48
N SER A 90 4.10 -6.98 13.99
CA SER A 90 3.00 -6.38 14.73
C SER A 90 2.11 -7.50 15.24
N ARG A 91 1.79 -7.47 16.55
CA ARG A 91 0.71 -8.32 17.10
C ARG A 91 -0.68 -7.86 16.66
N THR A 92 -0.77 -6.68 16.07
CA THR A 92 -1.99 -6.04 15.60
C THR A 92 -2.09 -6.21 14.09
N SER A 93 -3.13 -6.91 13.63
CA SER A 93 -3.43 -7.10 12.21
C SER A 93 -4.14 -5.91 11.56
N SER A 94 -4.70 -5.00 12.36
CA SER A 94 -5.42 -3.80 11.90
C SER A 94 -5.44 -2.68 12.94
N ILE A 95 -5.38 -1.40 12.51
CA ILE A 95 -5.63 -0.22 13.37
C ILE A 95 -6.89 0.48 12.87
N ASP A 96 -7.93 0.53 13.70
CA ASP A 96 -9.23 1.15 13.37
C ASP A 96 -9.85 0.60 12.06
N GLY A 97 -9.57 -0.65 11.72
CA GLY A 97 -10.00 -1.28 10.47
C GLY A 97 -9.08 -1.04 9.27
N LEU A 98 -7.94 -0.34 9.44
CA LEU A 98 -6.88 -0.29 8.43
C LEU A 98 -5.96 -1.51 8.59
N PRO A 99 -5.88 -2.40 7.59
CA PRO A 99 -4.94 -3.52 7.60
C PRO A 99 -3.49 -3.09 7.87
N ILE A 100 -2.84 -3.77 8.81
CA ILE A 100 -1.41 -3.64 9.09
C ILE A 100 -0.71 -4.91 8.62
N LEU A 101 0.25 -4.75 7.70
CA LEU A 101 1.04 -5.85 7.16
C LEU A 101 2.52 -5.60 7.47
N THR A 102 3.25 -6.68 7.70
CA THR A 102 4.70 -6.65 7.59
C THR A 102 5.12 -6.74 6.12
N ILE A 103 6.32 -6.28 5.79
CA ILE A 103 6.89 -6.50 4.45
C ILE A 103 6.98 -7.99 4.08
N GLN A 104 7.11 -8.88 5.05
CA GLN A 104 7.14 -10.33 4.81
C GLN A 104 5.76 -10.88 4.48
N GLU A 105 4.69 -10.38 5.11
CA GLU A 105 3.32 -10.73 4.72
C GLU A 105 2.99 -10.24 3.31
N LEU A 106 3.35 -8.99 2.98
CA LEU A 106 3.13 -8.45 1.63
C LEU A 106 3.83 -9.29 0.54
N LYS A 107 5.02 -9.83 0.85
CA LYS A 107 5.78 -10.70 -0.06
C LYS A 107 5.20 -12.10 -0.25
N ARG A 108 4.22 -12.51 0.56
CA ARG A 108 3.57 -13.83 0.42
C ARG A 108 2.47 -13.81 -0.64
N SER A 109 1.86 -12.66 -0.90
CA SER A 109 0.91 -12.49 -1.99
C SER A 109 1.62 -12.63 -3.34
N ARG A 110 1.13 -13.56 -4.17
CA ARG A 110 1.71 -13.87 -5.48
C ARG A 110 1.27 -12.90 -6.57
N ASP A 111 0.07 -12.35 -6.42
CA ASP A 111 -0.54 -11.38 -7.32
C ASP A 111 -1.39 -10.37 -6.50
N HIS A 112 -1.97 -9.39 -7.19
CA HIS A 112 -2.78 -8.36 -6.57
C HIS A 112 -4.12 -8.88 -6.05
N ASP A 113 -4.70 -9.91 -6.67
CA ASP A 113 -5.96 -10.50 -6.23
C ASP A 113 -5.80 -11.12 -4.82
N GLU A 114 -4.72 -11.88 -4.61
CA GLU A 114 -4.39 -12.44 -3.29
C GLU A 114 -4.14 -11.35 -2.24
N LEU A 115 -3.51 -10.22 -2.63
CA LEU A 115 -3.33 -9.11 -1.70
C LEU A 115 -4.68 -8.50 -1.31
N LEU A 116 -5.55 -8.21 -2.29
CA LEU A 116 -6.84 -7.58 -2.07
C LEU A 116 -7.78 -8.47 -1.23
N GLU A 117 -7.72 -9.79 -1.40
CA GLU A 117 -8.42 -10.75 -0.54
C GLU A 117 -7.95 -10.62 0.93
N VAL A 118 -6.63 -10.63 1.16
CA VAL A 118 -6.04 -10.46 2.51
C VAL A 118 -6.44 -9.13 3.15
N LEU A 119 -6.52 -8.05 2.36
CA LEU A 119 -6.94 -6.74 2.85
C LEU A 119 -8.43 -6.75 3.22
N SER A 120 -9.28 -7.29 2.35
CA SER A 120 -10.72 -7.36 2.56
C SER A 120 -11.11 -8.16 3.81
N GLU A 121 -10.34 -9.20 4.18
CA GLU A 121 -10.54 -9.96 5.42
C GLU A 121 -10.23 -9.15 6.69
N ARG A 122 -9.34 -8.16 6.59
CA ARG A 122 -8.83 -7.36 7.72
C ARG A 122 -9.50 -5.99 7.82
N GLU A 123 -10.10 -5.52 6.74
CA GLU A 123 -10.92 -4.30 6.72
C GLU A 123 -12.16 -4.52 7.58
N ALA A 124 -12.45 -3.56 8.46
CA ALA A 124 -13.67 -3.60 9.25
C ALA A 124 -14.87 -3.22 8.37
N PRO A 125 -16.05 -3.84 8.55
CA PRO A 125 -17.28 -3.45 7.85
C PRO A 125 -17.70 -1.99 8.13
#